data_AF-A0A0D0CN73-F1
#
_entry.id   AF-A0A0D0CN73-F1
#
_cell.length_a   1.000
_cell.length_b   1.000
_cell.length_c   1.000
_cell.angle_alpha   90.00
_cell.angle_beta   90.00
_cell.angle_gamma   90.00
#
_symmetry.space_group_name_H-M   'P 1'
#
loop_
_entity.id
_entity.type
_entity.pdbx_description
1 polymer ?
#
loop_
_entity_poly.entity_id
_entity_poly.type
_entity_poly.pdbx_seq_one_letter_code
_entity_poly.pdbx_strand_id
1 'polypeptide(L)'
;MPALTSMQLYKCIVAWQYEMHLLIDEIVKLSGLCHATIYNILQLQEDFGTPKNLMALSTGWYCSLEEQDLSYIQALLCANPTLFLDEIQSHLTETHNVDVSISTLSCTL
;
A
#
# COMPACT_ATOMS: atom_id res chain seq x y z
N MET A 1 6.01 -18.97 24.02
CA MET A 1 4.84 -19.27 23.16
C MET A 1 5.20 -18.84 21.75
N PRO A 2 4.86 -19.62 20.70
CA PRO A 2 5.24 -19.25 19.34
C PRO A 2 4.52 -17.96 18.93
N ALA A 3 5.22 -17.06 18.24
CA ALA A 3 4.63 -15.85 17.69
C ALA A 3 3.63 -16.24 16.60
N LEU A 4 2.33 -16.16 16.90
CA LEU A 4 1.27 -16.32 15.92
C LEU A 4 1.42 -15.23 14.86
N THR A 5 1.48 -15.62 13.59
CA THR A 5 1.46 -14.66 12.49
C THR A 5 0.16 -13.84 12.52
N SER A 6 0.21 -12.57 12.10
CA SER A 6 -0.95 -11.64 12.12
C SER A 6 -2.24 -12.26 11.53
N MET A 7 -2.11 -13.06 10.47
CA MET A 7 -3.22 -13.75 9.82
C MET A 7 -3.82 -14.89 10.66
N GLN A 8 -3.00 -15.63 11.41
CA GLN A 8 -3.49 -16.71 12.27
C GLN A 8 -4.25 -16.13 13.47
N LEU A 9 -3.73 -15.06 14.05
CA LEU A 9 -4.39 -14.37 15.17
C LEU A 9 -5.76 -13.82 14.74
N TYR A 10 -5.84 -13.22 13.54
CA TYR A 10 -7.12 -12.78 12.97
C TYR A 10 -8.14 -13.91 12.86
N LYS A 11 -7.76 -15.06 12.30
CA LYS A 11 -8.65 -16.22 12.18
C LYS A 11 -9.14 -16.71 13.53
N CYS A 12 -8.27 -16.73 14.54
CA CYS A 12 -8.66 -17.08 15.91
C CYS A 12 -9.68 -16.10 16.48
N ILE A 13 -9.48 -14.78 16.31
CA ILE A 13 -10.42 -13.75 16.81
C ILE A 13 -11.79 -13.89 16.16
N VAL A 14 -11.84 -14.12 14.84
CA VAL A 14 -13.10 -14.33 14.11
C VAL A 14 -13.80 -15.60 14.60
N ALA A 15 -13.08 -16.72 14.73
CA ALA A 15 -13.65 -17.97 15.25
C ALA A 15 -14.16 -17.81 16.71
N TRP A 16 -13.42 -17.12 17.56
CA TRP A 16 -13.82 -16.86 18.95
C TRP A 16 -15.12 -16.06 19.04
N GLN A 17 -15.33 -15.09 18.15
CA GLN A 17 -16.55 -14.27 18.14
C GLN A 17 -17.74 -15.00 17.49
N TYR A 18 -17.55 -15.60 16.32
CA TYR A 18 -18.65 -16.12 15.50
C TYR A 18 -18.96 -17.60 15.74
N GLU A 19 -17.96 -18.43 16.09
CA GLU A 19 -18.17 -19.87 16.36
C GLU A 19 -18.33 -20.15 17.85
N MET A 20 -17.58 -19.45 18.71
CA MET A 20 -17.58 -19.68 20.16
C MET A 20 -18.39 -18.66 20.96
N HIS A 21 -18.88 -17.58 20.33
CA HIS A 21 -19.65 -16.51 20.97
C HIS A 21 -19.04 -15.95 22.26
N LEU A 22 -17.70 -15.89 22.30
CA LEU A 22 -16.97 -15.36 23.44
C LEU A 22 -17.19 -13.85 23.60
N LEU A 23 -17.11 -13.36 24.83
CA LEU A 23 -17.20 -11.93 25.09
C LEU A 23 -15.91 -11.24 24.63
N ILE A 24 -16.05 -10.00 24.15
CA ILE A 24 -14.92 -9.21 23.63
C ILE A 24 -13.82 -9.04 24.69
N ASP A 25 -14.20 -8.91 25.97
CA ASP A 25 -13.25 -8.85 27.10
C ASP A 25 -12.41 -10.12 27.27
N GLU A 26 -12.96 -11.28 26.92
CA GLU A 26 -12.24 -12.55 26.96
C GLU A 26 -11.32 -12.69 25.75
N ILE A 27 -11.78 -12.25 24.57
CA ILE A 27 -10.97 -12.18 23.35
C ILE A 27 -9.77 -11.24 23.53
N VAL A 28 -9.93 -10.10 24.20
CA VAL A 28 -8.84 -9.19 24.59
C VAL A 28 -7.81 -9.91 25.45
N LYS A 29 -8.25 -10.64 26.47
CA LYS A 29 -7.35 -11.38 27.37
C LYS A 29 -6.60 -12.51 26.65
N LEU A 30 -7.27 -13.20 25.72
CA LEU A 30 -6.69 -14.31 24.97
C LEU A 30 -5.73 -13.86 23.86
N SER A 31 -6.06 -12.76 23.17
CA SER A 31 -5.25 -12.22 22.08
C SER A 31 -4.13 -11.29 22.54
N GLY A 32 -4.29 -10.65 23.71
CA GLY A 32 -3.40 -9.58 24.19
C GLY A 32 -3.57 -8.26 23.42
N LEU A 33 -4.57 -8.15 22.54
CA LEU A 33 -4.86 -6.95 21.77
C LEU A 33 -5.84 -6.05 22.51
N CYS A 34 -5.78 -4.74 22.25
CA CYS A 34 -6.75 -3.80 22.80
C CYS A 34 -8.13 -3.96 22.14
N HIS A 35 -9.19 -3.55 22.85
CA HIS A 35 -10.58 -3.60 22.36
C HIS A 35 -10.74 -2.96 20.99
N ALA A 36 -10.12 -1.79 20.76
CA ALA A 36 -10.22 -1.07 19.49
C ALA A 36 -9.74 -1.91 18.29
N THR A 37 -8.64 -2.65 18.45
CA THR A 37 -8.12 -3.52 17.40
C THR A 37 -9.06 -4.68 17.11
N ILE A 38 -9.68 -5.27 18.14
CA ILE A 38 -10.66 -6.36 17.97
C ILE A 38 -11.92 -5.84 17.29
N TYR A 39 -12.46 -4.70 17.70
CA TYR A 39 -13.61 -4.08 17.03
C TYR A 39 -13.31 -3.78 15.56
N ASN A 40 -12.15 -3.21 15.26
CA ASN A 40 -11.73 -2.96 13.87
C ASN A 40 -11.62 -4.26 13.06
N ILE A 41 -11.09 -5.33 13.65
CA ILE A 41 -10.99 -6.65 13.02
C ILE A 41 -12.38 -7.22 12.71
N LEU A 42 -13.29 -7.18 13.67
CA LEU A 42 -14.65 -7.69 13.50
C LEU A 42 -15.43 -6.86 12.48
N GLN A 43 -15.25 -5.55 12.48
CA GLN A 43 -15.85 -4.65 11.49
C GLN A 43 -15.32 -4.94 10.09
N LEU A 44 -14.00 -5.11 9.92
CA LEU A 44 -13.42 -5.51 8.63
C LEU A 44 -13.91 -6.88 8.15
N GLN A 45 -14.15 -7.81 9.08
CA GLN A 45 -14.75 -9.11 8.76
C GLN A 45 -16.20 -8.98 8.30
N GLU A 46 -16.99 -8.09 8.91
CA GLU A 46 -18.38 -7.83 8.52
C GLU A 46 -18.46 -7.10 7.16
N ASP A 47 -17.64 -6.08 6.97
CA ASP A 47 -17.66 -5.23 5.78
C ASP A 47 -17.04 -5.90 4.54
N PHE A 48 -15.95 -6.66 4.72
CA PHE A 48 -15.13 -7.17 3.60
C PHE A 48 -14.88 -8.68 3.64
N GLY A 49 -15.31 -9.40 4.68
CA GLY A 49 -15.06 -10.83 4.84
C GLY A 49 -13.58 -11.22 4.97
N THR A 50 -12.68 -10.23 5.06
CA THR A 50 -11.23 -10.39 4.90
C THR A 50 -10.49 -9.47 5.87
N PRO A 51 -9.36 -9.90 6.47
CA PRO A 51 -8.54 -9.07 7.38
C PRO A 51 -7.97 -7.81 6.76
N LYS A 52 -8.01 -7.71 5.45
CA LYS A 52 -7.41 -6.63 4.69
C LYS A 52 -8.52 -5.72 4.22
N ASN A 53 -8.42 -4.44 4.60
CA ASN A 53 -9.26 -3.40 4.01
C ASN A 53 -9.01 -3.37 2.49
N LEU A 54 -9.95 -3.89 1.71
CA LEU A 54 -9.88 -3.91 0.25
C LEU A 54 -10.01 -2.50 -0.34
N MET A 55 -10.53 -1.55 0.46
CA MET A 55 -10.61 -0.13 0.13
C MET A 55 -9.43 0.69 0.65
N ALA A 56 -8.43 0.06 1.28
CA ALA A 56 -7.11 0.67 1.44
C ALA A 56 -6.43 0.68 0.07
N LEU A 57 -6.98 1.49 -0.84
CA LEU A 57 -6.37 1.84 -2.11
C LEU A 57 -4.95 2.28 -1.80
N SER A 58 -3.99 1.71 -2.52
CA SER A 58 -2.61 2.19 -2.54
C SER A 58 -2.67 3.72 -2.68
N THR A 59 -2.31 4.43 -1.63
CA THR A 59 -2.35 5.88 -1.64
C THR A 59 -1.21 6.34 -2.54
N GLY A 60 -1.56 6.60 -3.80
CA GLY A 60 -0.66 7.02 -4.86
C GLY A 60 -1.52 7.40 -6.05
N TRP A 61 -1.43 8.65 -6.48
CA TRP A 61 -2.05 9.08 -7.73
C TRP A 61 -1.43 8.25 -8.86
N TYR A 62 -2.22 7.88 -9.87
CA TYR A 62 -1.74 7.18 -11.05
C TYR A 62 -0.61 7.98 -11.70
N CYS A 63 0.64 7.59 -11.43
CA CYS A 63 1.80 8.21 -12.06
C CYS A 63 1.85 7.69 -13.48
N SER A 64 1.81 8.59 -14.46
CA SER A 64 1.95 8.24 -15.88
C SER A 64 3.33 7.69 -16.24
N LEU A 65 4.30 7.76 -15.31
CA LEU A 65 5.63 7.19 -15.47
C LEU A 65 5.65 5.77 -14.89
N GLU A 66 5.95 4.81 -15.75
CA GLU A 66 6.18 3.44 -15.33
C GLU A 66 7.60 3.27 -14.75
N GLU A 67 7.86 2.16 -14.05
CA GLU A 67 9.17 1.86 -13.45
C GLU A 67 10.31 1.90 -14.48
N GLN A 68 10.01 1.53 -15.73
CA GLN A 68 10.95 1.59 -16.83
C GLN A 68 11.33 3.03 -17.19
N ASP A 69 10.36 3.95 -17.18
CA ASP A 69 10.59 5.37 -17.47
C ASP A 69 11.42 6.01 -16.36
N LEU A 70 11.14 5.67 -15.10
CA LEU A 70 11.94 6.13 -13.95
C LEU A 70 13.40 5.66 -14.05
N SER A 71 13.60 4.40 -14.44
CA SER A 71 14.94 3.82 -14.65
C SER A 71 15.68 4.52 -15.79
N TYR A 72 14.96 4.86 -16.87
CA TYR A 72 15.51 5.61 -17.99
C TYR A 72 15.92 7.03 -17.58
N ILE A 73 15.06 7.75 -16.85
CA ILE A 73 15.35 9.10 -16.34
C ILE A 73 16.59 9.08 -15.43
N GLN A 74 16.70 8.09 -14.54
CA GLN A 74 17.89 7.94 -13.69
C GLN A 74 19.15 7.68 -14.50
N ALA A 75 19.10 6.81 -15.52
CA ALA A 75 20.25 6.56 -16.39
C ALA A 75 20.65 7.82 -17.18
N LEU A 76 19.67 8.59 -17.65
CA LEU A 76 19.86 9.84 -18.37
C LEU A 76 20.53 10.90 -17.49
N LEU A 77 20.05 11.08 -16.26
CA LEU A 77 20.65 11.99 -15.28
C LEU A 77 22.04 11.54 -14.81
N CYS A 78 22.27 10.22 -14.69
CA CYS A 78 23.61 9.69 -14.40
C CYS A 78 24.60 10.01 -15.52
N ALA A 79 24.16 9.98 -16.79
CA ALA A 79 24.98 10.31 -17.93
C ALA A 79 25.21 11.83 -18.06
N ASN A 80 24.17 12.63 -17.83
CA ASN A 80 24.19 14.09 -17.98
C ASN A 80 23.38 14.77 -16.84
N PRO A 81 24.02 15.13 -15.72
CA PRO A 81 23.31 15.70 -14.57
C PRO A 81 22.86 17.15 -14.76
N THR A 82 23.25 17.80 -15.86
CA THR A 82 22.91 19.20 -16.16
C THR A 82 21.69 19.34 -17.08
N LEU A 83 21.01 18.24 -17.41
CA LEU A 83 19.81 18.26 -18.25
C LEU A 83 18.68 19.03 -17.57
N PHE A 84 18.00 19.86 -18.34
CA PHE A 84 16.81 20.56 -17.90
C PHE A 84 15.57 19.65 -17.99
N LEU A 85 14.52 20.01 -17.24
CA LEU A 85 13.29 19.22 -17.17
C LEU A 85 12.57 19.11 -18.52
N ASP A 86 12.63 20.16 -19.35
CA ASP A 86 12.07 20.16 -20.70
C ASP A 86 12.86 19.25 -21.64
N GLU A 87 14.19 19.16 -21.49
CA GLU A 87 15.02 18.22 -22.25
C GLU A 87 14.71 16.77 -21.87
N ILE A 88 14.50 16.49 -20.58
CA ILE A 88 14.08 15.17 -20.09
C ILE A 88 12.68 14.83 -20.65
N GLN A 89 11.76 15.79 -20.68
CA GLN A 89 10.43 15.62 -21.27
C GLN A 89 10.53 15.26 -22.76
N SER A 90 11.37 15.96 -23.53
CA SER A 90 11.62 15.65 -24.94
C SER A 90 12.17 14.25 -25.12
N HIS A 91 13.15 13.83 -24.32
CA HIS A 91 13.73 12.48 -24.39
C HIS A 91 12.72 11.37 -24.09
N LEU A 92 11.84 11.57 -23.10
CA LEU A 92 10.76 10.63 -22.77
C LEU A 92 9.70 10.56 -23.88
N THR A 93 9.37 11.69 -24.48
CA THR A 93 8.42 11.76 -25.60
C THR A 93 8.98 11.05 -26.83
N GLU A 94 10.25 11.25 -27.15
CA GLU A 94 10.90 10.65 -28.32
C GLU A 94 11.17 9.15 -28.17
N THR A 95 11.57 8.71 -26.96
CA THR A 95 12.03 7.34 -26.74
C THR A 95 10.92 6.42 -26.23
N HIS A 96 10.05 6.92 -25.36
CA HIS A 96 9.00 6.14 -24.68
C HIS A 96 7.59 6.53 -25.11
N ASN A 97 7.41 7.58 -25.93
CA ASN A 97 6.11 8.12 -26.35
C ASN A 97 5.21 8.47 -25.14
N VAL A 98 5.83 8.90 -24.04
CA VAL A 98 5.14 9.34 -22.83
C VAL A 98 5.22 10.86 -22.75
N ASP A 99 4.07 11.52 -22.89
CA ASP A 99 3.94 12.96 -22.66
C ASP A 99 3.65 13.21 -21.18
N VAL A 100 4.64 13.77 -20.47
CA VAL A 100 4.53 14.13 -19.05
C VAL A 100 4.69 15.62 -18.87
N SER A 101 3.92 16.22 -17.95
CA SER A 101 4.10 17.63 -17.62
C SER A 101 5.43 17.85 -16.88
N ILE A 102 6.02 19.05 -17.07
CA ILE A 102 7.22 19.47 -16.30
C ILE A 102 6.97 19.36 -14.79
N SER A 103 5.75 19.67 -14.33
CA SER A 103 5.37 19.52 -12.92
C SER A 103 5.43 18.05 -12.46
N THR A 104 5.05 17.11 -13.31
CA THR A 104 5.16 15.67 -13.02
C THR A 104 6.63 15.28 -12.84
N LEU A 105 7.51 15.73 -13.74
CA LEU A 105 8.95 15.48 -13.64
C LEU A 105 9.56 16.11 -12.38
N SER A 106 9.21 17.35 -12.06
CA SER A 106 9.69 18.05 -10.86
C SER A 106 9.23 17.40 -9.55
N CYS A 107 8.10 16.70 -9.53
CA CYS A 107 7.64 15.95 -8.35
C CYS A 107 8.27 14.55 -8.26
N THR A 108 8.85 14.06 -9.35
CA THR A 108 9.40 12.70 -9.47
C THR A 108 10.91 12.67 -9.21
N LEU A 109 11.62 13.72 -9.62
CA LEU A 109 13.06 13.93 -9.43
C LEU A 109 13.37 14.56 -8.08
#